data_AF-A0A915HIL6-F1
#
_entry.id   AF-A0A915HIL6-F1
#
_cell.length_a   1.000
_cell.length_b   1.000
_cell.length_c   1.000
_cell.angle_alpha   90.00
_cell.angle_beta   90.00
_cell.angle_gamma   90.00
#
_symmetry.space_group_name_H-M   'P 1'
#
loop_
_entity.id
_entity.type
_entity.pdbx_description
1 polymer ?
#
loop_
_entity_poly.entity_id
_entity_poly.type
_entity_poly.pdbx_seq_one_letter_code
_entity_poly.pdbx_strand_id
1 'polypeptide(L)'
;MKFAEHLSTHLTPEWRKQYINYEKMKKMLYIVCEKAPPVEEPDSELRRRFMVQKEEEFYKYCTDELNKINLFFNQKLAEAQTKFRDLNRDIDILHKIAMVKSKKKSAISTHRSNIGDKIRRGTSAVKGPAKSSDDVNVDKDGRLSMITNLEQGDTSSFSEKNILDAAKTSLDDYRLPKTLRECRSAFAEFYLSLILIQNYQQLNGTGFRKILKKHDKLLQTDSGHKWYVERVSRAPFFVNKEIDNLIANTERIVTEQIEDGNRQAAMKRLRVPPLSEAQSVWTTFRLGFFMGSFLILVFLVILTIFLQERPDEPRWLAVRLFRGFLLLFTNIFLMGVNMYGWQMSGVNHVLIFEIDPRDHLTYQSLMEISAFFATIWALCVLGRITIALGQVGHG
;
A
#
# COMPACT_ATOMS: atom_id res chain seq x y z
N MET A 1 30.96 8.57 -8.86
CA MET A 1 29.97 7.78 -9.63
C MET A 1 28.76 7.37 -8.79
N LYS A 2 28.94 7.03 -7.50
CA LYS A 2 27.90 6.55 -6.56
C LYS A 2 26.55 7.28 -6.48
N PHE A 3 26.44 8.59 -6.80
CA PHE A 3 25.15 9.29 -6.63
C PHE A 3 24.15 9.01 -7.76
N ALA A 4 24.59 8.82 -9.01
CA ALA A 4 23.64 8.52 -10.09
C ALA A 4 23.02 7.12 -9.89
N GLU A 5 23.83 6.16 -9.47
CA GLU A 5 23.39 4.82 -9.04
C GLU A 5 22.46 4.91 -7.83
N HIS A 6 22.87 5.60 -6.77
CA HIS A 6 22.02 5.81 -5.58
C HIS A 6 20.70 6.52 -5.92
N LEU A 7 20.72 7.51 -6.81
CA LEU A 7 19.48 8.12 -7.27
C LEU A 7 18.63 7.03 -7.92
N SER A 8 19.15 6.33 -8.92
CA SER A 8 18.44 5.29 -9.66
C SER A 8 17.86 4.17 -8.79
N THR A 9 18.54 3.76 -7.71
CA THR A 9 18.08 2.67 -6.83
C THR A 9 16.99 3.11 -5.84
N HIS A 10 16.91 4.41 -5.53
CA HIS A 10 15.98 4.95 -4.53
C HIS A 10 14.81 5.74 -5.13
N LEU A 11 14.67 5.75 -6.47
CA LEU A 11 13.53 6.34 -7.15
C LEU A 11 12.26 5.54 -6.89
N THR A 12 11.17 6.25 -6.60
CA THR A 12 9.81 5.70 -6.71
C THR A 12 9.53 5.40 -8.19
N PRO A 13 9.31 4.13 -8.59
CA PRO A 13 9.17 3.75 -10.00
C PRO A 13 8.11 4.55 -10.75
N GLU A 14 6.98 4.81 -10.10
CA GLU A 14 5.83 5.53 -10.62
C GLU A 14 6.16 6.98 -10.97
N TRP A 15 7.13 7.57 -10.26
CA TRP A 15 7.48 8.99 -10.37
C TRP A 15 8.79 9.22 -11.10
N ARG A 16 9.41 8.17 -11.66
CA ARG A 16 10.74 8.21 -12.29
C ARG A 16 10.93 9.42 -13.22
N LYS A 17 9.94 9.74 -14.06
CA LYS A 17 10.00 10.85 -15.03
C LYS A 17 9.98 12.24 -14.37
N GLN A 18 9.45 12.33 -13.15
CA GLN A 18 9.29 13.56 -12.39
C GLN A 18 10.52 13.94 -11.57
N TYR A 19 11.46 13.01 -11.39
CA TYR A 19 12.75 13.33 -10.75
C TYR A 19 13.67 14.12 -11.68
N ILE A 20 14.67 14.75 -11.07
CA ILE A 20 15.76 15.43 -11.76
C ILE A 20 16.48 14.49 -12.74
N ASN A 21 16.59 14.89 -14.00
CA ASN A 21 17.34 14.13 -15.01
C ASN A 21 18.85 14.34 -14.86
N TYR A 22 19.41 13.77 -13.80
CA TYR A 22 20.80 13.97 -13.40
C TYR A 22 21.81 13.52 -14.47
N GLU A 23 21.54 12.41 -15.17
CA GLU A 23 22.44 11.91 -16.22
C GLU A 23 22.43 12.81 -17.47
N LYS A 24 21.27 13.35 -17.88
CA LYS A 24 21.23 14.32 -18.99
C LYS A 24 21.99 15.60 -18.66
N MET A 25 21.78 16.16 -17.47
CA MET A 25 22.50 17.37 -17.03
C MET A 25 24.00 17.15 -16.96
N LYS A 26 24.43 15.98 -16.47
CA LYS A 26 25.84 15.60 -16.40
C LYS A 26 26.44 15.45 -17.81
N LYS A 27 25.71 14.87 -18.76
CA LYS A 27 26.13 14.82 -20.18
C LYS A 27 26.27 16.21 -20.78
N MET A 28 25.35 17.13 -20.49
CA MET A 28 25.46 18.53 -20.94
C MET A 28 26.79 19.14 -20.46
N LEU A 29 27.13 18.99 -19.17
CA LEU A 29 28.39 19.52 -18.62
C LEU A 29 29.63 18.91 -19.30
N TYR A 30 29.64 17.60 -19.58
CA TYR A 30 30.76 16.97 -20.29
C TYR A 30 30.90 17.47 -21.73
N ILE A 31 29.79 17.69 -22.43
CA ILE A 31 29.81 18.25 -23.79
C ILE A 31 30.43 19.65 -23.79
N VAL A 32 30.18 20.47 -22.75
CA VAL A 32 30.83 21.78 -22.62
C VAL A 32 32.34 21.62 -22.47
N CYS A 33 32.81 20.69 -21.65
CA CYS A 33 34.24 20.43 -21.48
C CYS A 33 34.91 19.88 -22.75
N GLU A 34 34.24 19.01 -23.49
CA GLU A 34 34.79 18.34 -24.68
C GLU A 34 34.84 19.28 -25.91
N LYS A 35 33.83 20.13 -26.07
CA LYS A 35 33.71 21.04 -27.23
C LYS A 35 34.24 22.45 -26.96
N ALA A 36 34.83 22.69 -25.79
CA ALA A 36 35.42 24.00 -25.48
C ALA A 36 36.61 24.29 -26.40
N PRO A 37 36.62 25.44 -27.12
CA PRO A 37 37.77 25.86 -27.92
C PRO A 37 39.03 25.96 -27.04
N PRO A 38 40.26 25.63 -27.50
CA PRO A 38 41.50 25.74 -26.74
C PRO A 38 41.74 27.16 -26.17
N VAL A 39 42.52 27.27 -25.09
CA VAL A 39 42.80 28.57 -24.41
C VAL A 39 43.71 29.47 -25.27
N GLU A 40 44.43 28.87 -26.23
CA GLU A 40 45.56 29.49 -26.93
C GLU A 40 45.18 30.17 -28.27
N GLU A 41 43.92 30.13 -28.69
CA GLU A 41 43.48 30.87 -29.88
C GLU A 41 43.40 32.38 -29.59
N PRO A 42 43.84 33.25 -30.51
CA PRO A 42 43.78 34.71 -30.35
C PRO A 42 42.34 35.29 -30.27
N ASP A 43 41.31 34.44 -30.42
CA ASP A 43 39.90 34.83 -30.41
C ASP A 43 39.22 34.50 -29.06
N SER A 44 39.72 35.14 -28.00
CA SER A 44 39.18 35.05 -26.62
C SER A 44 37.67 35.29 -26.53
N GLU A 45 37.10 36.01 -27.50
CA GLU A 45 35.68 36.32 -27.58
C GLU A 45 34.83 35.12 -28.08
N LEU A 46 35.32 34.31 -29.02
CA LEU A 46 34.60 33.13 -29.51
C LEU A 46 34.42 32.10 -28.39
N ARG A 47 35.48 31.82 -27.63
CA ARG A 47 35.42 30.93 -26.47
C ARG A 47 34.48 31.46 -25.39
N ARG A 48 34.53 32.77 -25.12
CA ARG A 48 33.63 33.43 -24.17
C ARG A 48 32.17 33.28 -24.59
N ARG A 49 31.84 33.57 -25.85
CA ARG A 49 30.47 33.40 -26.39
C ARG A 49 29.99 31.96 -26.31
N PHE A 50 30.85 31.00 -26.64
CA PHE A 50 30.53 29.57 -26.53
C PHE A 50 30.21 29.17 -25.08
N MET A 51 31.04 29.59 -24.12
CA MET A 51 30.82 29.28 -22.70
C MET A 51 29.52 29.90 -22.18
N VAL A 52 29.26 31.18 -22.50
CA VAL A 52 28.03 31.88 -22.09
C VAL A 52 26.79 31.19 -22.69
N GLN A 53 26.81 30.86 -23.97
CA GLN A 53 25.70 30.19 -24.63
C GLN A 53 25.40 28.82 -24.00
N LYS A 54 26.44 28.05 -23.67
CA LYS A 54 26.30 26.73 -23.05
C LYS A 54 25.86 26.80 -21.59
N GLU A 55 26.33 27.80 -20.85
CA GLU A 55 25.91 28.08 -19.48
C GLU A 55 24.43 28.49 -19.44
N GLU A 56 23.99 29.33 -20.38
CA GLU A 56 22.57 29.70 -20.53
C GLU A 56 21.69 28.48 -20.85
N GLU A 57 22.13 27.62 -21.79
CA GLU A 57 21.43 26.37 -22.11
C GLU A 57 21.29 25.45 -20.89
N PHE A 58 22.35 25.34 -20.08
CA PHE A 58 22.36 24.55 -18.86
C PHE A 58 21.40 25.11 -17.79
N TYR A 59 21.43 26.42 -17.52
CA TYR A 59 20.53 27.03 -16.53
C TYR A 59 19.07 27.08 -16.98
N LYS A 60 18.83 27.21 -18.29
CA LYS A 60 17.49 27.05 -18.85
C LYS A 60 16.95 25.64 -18.56
N TYR A 61 17.75 24.61 -18.84
CA TYR A 61 17.37 23.23 -18.52
C TYR A 61 17.19 22.99 -17.01
N CYS A 62 18.03 23.60 -16.16
CA CYS A 62 17.87 23.54 -14.70
C CYS A 62 16.54 24.16 -14.24
N THR A 63 16.15 25.28 -14.87
CA THR A 63 14.89 25.98 -14.58
C THR A 63 13.69 25.13 -14.99
N ASP A 64 13.74 24.50 -16.17
CA ASP A 64 12.68 23.60 -16.64
C ASP A 64 12.52 22.38 -15.74
N GLU A 65 13.63 21.75 -15.34
CA GLU A 65 13.61 20.63 -14.37
C GLU A 65 13.08 21.08 -13.00
N LEU A 66 13.46 22.27 -12.53
CA LEU A 66 12.98 22.83 -11.27
C LEU A 66 11.48 23.09 -11.31
N ASN A 67 10.97 23.65 -12.41
CA ASN A 67 9.54 23.90 -12.60
C ASN A 67 8.74 22.60 -12.64
N LYS A 68 9.23 21.58 -13.36
CA LYS A 68 8.64 20.24 -13.39
C LYS A 68 8.52 19.66 -11.97
N ILE A 69 9.62 19.71 -11.21
CA ILE A 69 9.67 19.18 -9.83
C ILE A 69 8.72 19.93 -8.91
N ASN A 70 8.69 21.27 -9.00
CA ASN A 70 7.77 22.10 -8.22
C ASN A 70 6.30 21.81 -8.55
N LEU A 71 5.95 21.70 -9.83
CA LEU A 71 4.59 21.41 -10.27
C LEU A 71 4.11 20.07 -9.72
N PHE A 72 4.92 19.03 -9.89
CA PHE A 72 4.61 17.69 -9.39
C PHE A 72 4.50 17.65 -7.86
N PHE A 73 5.43 18.29 -7.16
CA PHE A 73 5.42 18.38 -5.71
C PHE A 73 4.16 19.07 -5.19
N ASN A 74 3.80 20.23 -5.74
CA ASN A 74 2.62 20.98 -5.32
C ASN A 74 1.33 20.20 -5.60
N GLN A 75 1.25 19.52 -6.75
CA GLN A 75 0.13 18.64 -7.07
C GLN A 75 0.01 17.52 -6.02
N LYS A 76 1.11 16.82 -5.73
CA LYS A 76 1.11 15.71 -4.76
C LYS A 76 0.81 16.17 -3.34
N LEU A 77 1.26 17.36 -2.97
CA LEU A 77 0.96 17.97 -1.68
C LEU A 77 -0.53 18.30 -1.55
N ALA A 78 -1.14 18.91 -2.58
CA ALA A 78 -2.57 19.22 -2.58
C ALA A 78 -3.44 17.93 -2.55
N GLU A 79 -3.05 16.90 -3.31
CA GLU A 79 -3.67 15.57 -3.23
C GLU A 79 -3.56 15.00 -1.81
N ALA A 80 -2.40 15.13 -1.16
CA ALA A 80 -2.19 14.63 0.20
C ALA A 80 -3.02 15.39 1.23
N GLN A 81 -3.11 16.72 1.13
CA GLN A 81 -3.94 17.55 2.01
C GLN A 81 -5.43 17.19 1.88
N THR A 82 -5.89 16.94 0.66
CA THR A 82 -7.28 16.54 0.40
C THR A 82 -7.55 15.16 1.01
N LYS A 83 -6.70 14.17 0.72
CA LYS A 83 -6.81 12.83 1.30
C LYS A 83 -6.80 12.84 2.83
N PHE A 84 -5.94 13.66 3.43
CA PHE A 84 -5.89 13.81 4.89
C PHE A 84 -7.22 14.31 5.46
N ARG A 85 -7.85 15.30 4.82
CA ARG A 85 -9.14 15.85 5.23
C ARG A 85 -10.25 14.80 5.14
N ASP A 86 -10.28 14.04 4.05
CA ASP A 86 -11.27 12.99 3.83
C ASP A 86 -11.12 11.85 4.84
N LEU A 87 -9.88 11.41 5.09
CA LEU A 87 -9.58 10.37 6.07
C LEU A 87 -9.92 10.78 7.51
N ASN A 88 -9.67 12.03 7.88
CA ASN A 88 -10.07 12.53 9.20
C ASN A 88 -11.60 12.58 9.34
N ARG A 89 -12.30 13.01 8.29
CA ARG A 89 -13.76 13.01 8.27
C ARG A 89 -14.32 11.60 8.43
N ASP A 90 -13.72 10.62 7.75
CA ASP A 90 -14.11 9.20 7.85
C ASP A 90 -13.95 8.69 9.30
N ILE A 91 -12.83 8.97 9.97
CA ILE A 91 -12.62 8.57 11.37
C ILE A 91 -13.62 9.25 12.31
N ASP A 92 -13.84 10.56 12.17
CA ASP A 92 -14.76 11.30 13.02
C ASP A 92 -16.18 10.73 12.94
N ILE A 93 -16.62 10.35 11.75
CA ILE A 93 -17.92 9.69 11.54
C ILE A 93 -17.95 8.32 12.22
N LEU A 94 -16.90 7.51 12.05
CA LEU A 94 -16.82 6.18 12.68
C LEU A 94 -16.84 6.27 14.22
N HIS A 95 -16.12 7.22 14.80
CA HIS A 95 -16.12 7.49 16.24
C HIS A 95 -17.52 7.91 16.73
N LYS A 96 -18.22 8.81 16.02
CA LYS A 96 -19.60 9.20 16.34
C LYS A 96 -20.55 8.01 16.30
N ILE A 97 -20.45 7.15 15.28
CA ILE A 97 -21.25 5.93 15.17
C ILE A 97 -20.96 4.98 16.33
N ALA A 98 -19.69 4.80 16.71
CA ALA A 98 -19.31 3.96 17.85
C ALA A 98 -19.89 4.48 19.17
N MET A 99 -19.86 5.81 19.39
CA MET A 99 -20.47 6.43 20.58
C MET A 99 -21.98 6.23 20.65
N VAL A 100 -22.71 6.41 19.53
CA VAL A 100 -24.16 6.18 19.48
C VAL A 100 -24.49 4.71 19.75
N LYS A 101 -23.72 3.77 19.19
CA LYS A 101 -23.89 2.34 19.45
C LYS A 101 -23.66 1.99 20.93
N SER A 102 -22.67 2.61 21.57
CA SER A 102 -22.39 2.43 23.00
C SER A 102 -23.55 2.93 23.88
N LYS A 103 -24.04 4.15 23.62
CA LYS A 103 -25.20 4.72 24.33
C LYS A 103 -26.46 3.85 24.19
N LYS A 104 -26.73 3.32 22.98
CA LYS A 104 -27.85 2.42 22.74
C LYS A 104 -27.74 1.10 23.53
N LYS A 105 -26.55 0.50 23.61
CA LYS A 105 -26.30 -0.70 24.42
C LYS A 105 -26.51 -0.44 25.92
N SER A 106 -26.05 0.71 26.41
CA SER A 106 -26.24 1.12 27.81
C SER A 106 -27.71 1.35 28.14
N ALA A 107 -28.47 2.04 27.29
CA ALA A 107 -29.90 2.25 27.49
C ALA A 107 -30.72 0.94 27.49
N ILE A 108 -30.39 -0.01 26.61
CA ILE A 108 -31.04 -1.33 26.58
C ILE A 108 -30.73 -2.15 27.84
N SER A 109 -29.48 -2.08 28.33
CA SER A 109 -29.06 -2.72 29.58
C SER A 109 -29.86 -2.21 30.79
N THR A 110 -29.98 -0.88 30.93
CA THR A 110 -30.75 -0.24 32.00
C THR A 110 -32.25 -0.52 31.89
N HIS A 111 -32.80 -0.60 30.68
CA HIS A 111 -34.20 -0.95 30.51
C HIS A 111 -34.50 -2.40 30.91
N ARG A 112 -33.57 -3.33 30.64
CA ARG A 112 -33.67 -4.74 31.03
C ARG A 112 -33.52 -4.94 32.55
N SER A 113 -32.63 -4.19 33.22
CA SER A 113 -32.50 -4.23 34.68
C SER A 113 -33.76 -3.69 35.38
N ASN A 114 -34.33 -2.60 34.87
CA ASN A 114 -35.56 -2.00 35.43
C ASN A 114 -36.79 -2.91 35.24
N ILE A 115 -36.88 -3.67 34.15
CA ILE A 115 -37.93 -4.70 33.98
C ILE A 115 -37.73 -5.85 34.98
N GLY A 116 -36.49 -6.31 35.18
CA GLY A 116 -36.17 -7.33 36.17
C GLY A 116 -36.53 -6.92 37.61
N ASP A 117 -36.25 -5.67 37.98
CA ASP A 117 -36.58 -5.12 39.30
C ASP A 117 -38.08 -4.86 39.52
N LYS A 118 -38.84 -4.63 38.45
CA LYS A 118 -40.30 -4.47 38.52
C LYS A 118 -41.01 -5.81 38.70
N ILE A 119 -40.48 -6.89 38.11
CA ILE A 119 -40.98 -8.26 38.33
C ILE A 119 -40.64 -8.72 39.76
N ARG A 120 -39.45 -8.37 40.28
CA ARG A 120 -39.01 -8.76 41.64
C ARG A 120 -39.73 -8.02 42.78
N ARG A 121 -40.32 -6.85 42.51
CA ARG A 121 -41.15 -6.08 43.47
C ARG A 121 -42.64 -6.44 43.45
N GLY A 122 -43.08 -7.36 42.59
CA GLY A 122 -44.49 -7.75 42.42
C GLY A 122 -44.98 -8.89 43.31
N THR A 123 -44.16 -9.45 44.21
CA THR A 123 -44.55 -10.62 45.01
C THR A 123 -44.33 -10.39 46.51
N SER A 124 -45.29 -9.72 47.18
CA SER A 124 -45.52 -9.87 48.63
C SER A 124 -46.89 -9.35 49.07
N ALA A 125 -47.81 -10.30 49.33
CA ALA A 125 -48.96 -10.28 50.27
C ALA A 125 -50.09 -9.23 50.03
N VAL A 126 -51.40 -9.53 50.08
CA VAL A 126 -52.19 -10.07 51.21
C VAL A 126 -53.62 -10.44 50.74
N LYS A 127 -54.11 -11.63 51.15
CA LYS A 127 -55.47 -12.10 51.59
C LYS A 127 -56.77 -11.42 51.06
N GLY A 128 -57.75 -12.26 50.63
CA GLY A 128 -59.15 -11.90 50.28
C GLY A 128 -60.05 -11.51 51.48
N PRO A 129 -61.41 -11.45 51.40
CA PRO A 129 -62.31 -12.29 50.59
C PRO A 129 -63.51 -11.59 49.88
N ALA A 130 -64.38 -12.42 49.27
CA ALA A 130 -65.50 -12.20 48.35
C ALA A 130 -66.71 -11.32 48.78
N LYS A 131 -67.43 -10.73 47.79
CA LYS A 131 -68.88 -10.93 47.47
C LYS A 131 -69.44 -9.94 46.42
N SER A 132 -70.35 -10.46 45.57
CA SER A 132 -71.57 -9.91 44.88
C SER A 132 -71.62 -8.43 44.43
N SER A 133 -72.31 -7.98 43.40
CA SER A 133 -73.13 -8.49 42.28
C SER A 133 -73.53 -7.23 41.46
N ASP A 134 -73.95 -7.40 40.20
CA ASP A 134 -74.76 -6.46 39.38
C ASP A 134 -74.06 -5.12 38.99
N ASP A 135 -74.05 -4.59 37.76
CA ASP A 135 -75.05 -4.51 36.70
C ASP A 135 -74.39 -4.41 35.30
N VAL A 136 -75.11 -4.92 34.30
CA VAL A 136 -74.92 -4.59 32.88
C VAL A 136 -75.68 -3.30 32.58
N ASN A 137 -75.08 -2.34 31.88
CA ASN A 137 -75.87 -1.48 31.01
C ASN A 137 -75.11 -1.08 29.73
N VAL A 138 -75.82 -1.21 28.62
CA VAL A 138 -75.41 -0.89 27.24
C VAL A 138 -76.28 0.29 26.80
N ASP A 139 -75.67 1.39 26.33
CA ASP A 139 -76.07 2.08 25.09
C ASP A 139 -75.03 3.19 24.79
N LYS A 140 -74.45 3.22 23.59
CA LYS A 140 -74.85 4.04 22.42
C LYS A 140 -74.97 5.54 22.73
N ASP A 141 -73.90 6.27 22.50
CA ASP A 141 -73.84 7.26 21.42
C ASP A 141 -72.53 8.03 21.50
N GLY A 142 -71.85 8.14 20.35
CA GLY A 142 -70.55 8.77 20.22
C GLY A 142 -70.63 10.27 20.48
N ARG A 143 -69.94 10.73 21.53
CA ARG A 143 -69.35 12.07 21.66
C ARG A 143 -68.43 12.10 22.88
N LEU A 144 -67.12 11.97 22.66
CA LEU A 144 -66.13 12.28 23.70
C LEU A 144 -65.71 13.74 23.54
N SER A 145 -66.31 14.60 24.36
CA SER A 145 -65.82 15.94 24.64
C SER A 145 -64.52 15.86 25.43
N MET A 146 -63.50 16.48 24.85
CA MET A 146 -62.27 16.99 25.45
C MET A 146 -62.43 17.43 26.91
N ILE A 147 -61.47 17.10 27.78
CA ILE A 147 -60.75 18.05 28.65
C ILE A 147 -59.66 17.30 29.46
N THR A 148 -58.42 17.65 29.09
CA THR A 148 -57.21 17.86 29.90
C THR A 148 -56.70 16.73 30.81
N ASN A 149 -55.51 16.22 30.46
CA ASN A 149 -54.30 16.51 31.23
C ASN A 149 -53.07 16.41 30.31
N LEU A 150 -52.57 17.59 29.93
CA LEU A 150 -51.17 17.79 29.60
C LEU A 150 -50.41 17.74 30.92
N GLU A 151 -49.43 16.85 31.05
CA GLU A 151 -48.16 17.22 31.68
C GLU A 151 -47.03 16.27 31.27
N GLN A 152 -46.17 16.85 30.43
CA GLN A 152 -44.70 16.76 30.44
C GLN A 152 -44.04 15.40 30.22
N GLY A 153 -43.49 15.26 29.01
CA GLY A 153 -42.24 14.53 28.81
C GLY A 153 -42.17 13.74 27.51
N ASP A 154 -42.11 14.40 26.34
CA ASP A 154 -41.67 13.72 25.10
C ASP A 154 -41.33 14.65 23.92
N THR A 155 -40.92 15.89 24.17
CA THR A 155 -40.44 16.79 23.10
C THR A 155 -38.99 16.51 22.68
N SER A 156 -38.17 15.93 23.57
CA SER A 156 -36.79 15.53 23.27
C SER A 156 -36.72 14.29 22.38
N SER A 157 -37.59 13.30 22.59
CA SER A 157 -37.58 12.03 21.83
C SER A 157 -38.02 12.20 20.37
N PHE A 158 -38.91 13.17 20.10
CA PHE A 158 -39.36 13.52 18.76
C PHE A 158 -38.31 14.33 17.98
N SER A 159 -37.60 15.25 18.63
CA SER A 159 -36.47 15.97 18.03
C SER A 159 -35.28 15.03 17.79
N GLU A 160 -34.98 14.12 18.71
CA GLU A 160 -33.88 13.14 18.61
C GLU A 160 -34.15 12.06 17.55
N LYS A 161 -35.41 11.63 17.36
CA LYS A 161 -35.80 10.79 16.21
C LYS A 161 -35.66 11.54 14.89
N ASN A 162 -36.08 12.80 14.80
CA ASN A 162 -35.90 13.59 13.59
C ASN A 162 -34.42 13.89 13.29
N ILE A 163 -33.57 14.04 14.31
CA ILE A 163 -32.11 14.14 14.15
C ILE A 163 -31.53 12.79 13.70
N LEU A 164 -31.98 11.68 14.26
CA LEU A 164 -31.56 10.33 13.88
C LEU A 164 -32.06 9.93 12.49
N ASP A 165 -33.24 10.39 12.09
CA ASP A 165 -33.84 10.08 10.80
C ASP A 165 -33.34 11.04 9.72
N ALA A 166 -33.09 12.32 10.02
CA ALA A 166 -32.31 13.20 9.15
C ALA A 166 -30.86 12.73 9.02
N ALA A 167 -30.25 12.23 10.11
CA ALA A 167 -28.94 11.59 10.06
C ALA A 167 -29.01 10.31 9.23
N LYS A 168 -30.02 9.44 9.39
CA LYS A 168 -30.20 8.21 8.61
C LYS A 168 -30.48 8.48 7.13
N THR A 169 -31.33 9.44 6.80
CA THR A 169 -31.59 9.86 5.41
C THR A 169 -30.35 10.49 4.79
N SER A 170 -29.52 11.21 5.56
CA SER A 170 -28.18 11.64 5.11
C SER A 170 -27.12 10.51 5.11
N LEU A 171 -27.38 9.39 5.79
CA LEU A 171 -26.50 8.22 5.89
C LEU A 171 -26.83 7.15 4.84
N ASP A 172 -28.07 7.08 4.35
CA ASP A 172 -28.48 6.11 3.31
C ASP A 172 -28.06 6.56 1.90
N ASP A 173 -27.91 7.88 1.68
CA ASP A 173 -27.32 8.45 0.46
C ASP A 173 -25.77 8.42 0.48
N TYR A 174 -25.18 8.13 1.65
CA TYR A 174 -23.74 8.04 1.83
C TYR A 174 -23.34 6.57 1.96
N ARG A 175 -22.78 6.01 0.89
CA ARG A 175 -22.07 4.72 0.91
C ARG A 175 -21.15 4.68 2.12
N LEU A 176 -21.56 4.03 3.23
CA LEU A 176 -20.85 4.01 4.50
C LEU A 176 -19.39 3.63 4.24
N PRO A 177 -18.42 4.55 4.35
CA PRO A 177 -17.06 4.23 3.98
C PRO A 177 -16.43 3.52 5.18
N LYS A 178 -15.90 2.33 4.90
CA LYS A 178 -14.78 1.74 5.62
C LYS A 178 -15.07 1.22 7.02
N THR A 179 -15.03 -0.11 7.18
CA THR A 179 -14.81 -0.70 8.51
C THR A 179 -13.55 -0.09 9.16
N LEU A 180 -13.42 -0.11 10.50
CA LEU A 180 -12.21 0.39 11.18
C LEU A 180 -10.91 -0.23 10.62
N ARG A 181 -11.00 -1.45 10.08
CA ARG A 181 -9.90 -2.13 9.37
C ARG A 181 -9.54 -1.46 8.04
N GLU A 182 -10.53 -1.08 7.24
CA GLU A 182 -10.30 -0.34 5.99
C GLU A 182 -9.78 1.08 6.25
N CYS A 183 -10.25 1.72 7.32
CA CYS A 183 -9.71 3.02 7.74
C CYS A 183 -8.23 2.89 8.15
N ARG A 184 -7.88 1.85 8.92
CA ARG A 184 -6.48 1.49 9.21
C ARG A 184 -5.63 1.31 7.96
N SER A 185 -6.13 0.57 6.95
CA SER A 185 -5.41 0.38 5.68
C SER A 185 -5.20 1.71 4.96
N ALA A 186 -6.26 2.53 4.87
CA ALA A 186 -6.20 3.80 4.17
C ALA A 186 -5.23 4.80 4.83
N PHE A 187 -5.15 4.85 6.16
CA PHE A 187 -4.15 5.65 6.88
C PHE A 187 -2.72 5.12 6.67
N ALA A 188 -2.54 3.81 6.58
CA ALA A 188 -1.26 3.19 6.28
C ALA A 188 -0.76 3.52 4.87
N GLU A 189 -1.62 3.42 3.85
CA GLU A 189 -1.32 3.81 2.47
C GLU A 189 -1.06 5.32 2.36
N PHE A 190 -1.87 6.13 3.05
CA PHE A 190 -1.67 7.58 3.09
C PHE A 190 -0.33 7.95 3.71
N TYR A 191 0.03 7.34 4.85
CA TYR A 191 1.33 7.56 5.49
C TYR A 191 2.49 7.16 4.58
N LEU A 192 2.41 6.01 3.89
CA LEU A 192 3.41 5.63 2.88
C LEU A 192 3.52 6.70 1.79
N SER A 193 2.39 7.21 1.29
CA SER A 193 2.40 8.26 0.27
C SER A 193 3.13 9.53 0.74
N LEU A 194 2.96 9.94 2.01
CA LEU A 194 3.68 11.08 2.58
C LEU A 194 5.19 10.86 2.63
N ILE A 195 5.63 9.67 3.05
CA ILE A 195 7.05 9.31 3.10
C ILE A 195 7.67 9.30 1.70
N LEU A 196 6.93 8.82 0.69
CA LEU A 196 7.40 8.86 -0.70
C LEU A 196 7.62 10.31 -1.16
N ILE A 197 6.69 11.23 -0.86
CA ILE A 197 6.83 12.65 -1.24
C ILE A 197 8.00 13.30 -0.47
N GLN A 198 8.20 12.97 0.81
CA GLN A 198 9.35 13.44 1.59
C GLN A 198 10.69 12.96 0.98
N ASN A 199 10.77 11.70 0.58
CA ASN A 199 11.96 11.15 -0.10
C ASN A 199 12.18 11.82 -1.48
N TYR A 200 11.10 12.06 -2.23
CA TYR A 200 11.15 12.82 -3.48
C TYR A 200 11.76 14.21 -3.27
N GLN A 201 11.32 14.96 -2.26
CA GLN A 201 11.89 16.26 -1.90
C GLN A 201 13.39 16.17 -1.59
N GLN A 202 13.80 15.22 -0.75
CA GLN A 202 15.20 15.04 -0.33
C GLN A 202 16.13 14.65 -1.49
N LEU A 203 15.70 13.71 -2.33
CA LEU A 203 16.49 13.23 -3.47
C LEU A 203 16.68 14.32 -4.52
N ASN A 204 15.60 15.05 -4.89
CA ASN A 204 15.69 16.13 -5.86
C ASN A 204 16.52 17.31 -5.35
N GLY A 205 16.35 17.71 -4.08
CA GLY A 205 17.18 18.75 -3.47
C GLY A 205 18.66 18.37 -3.43
N THR A 206 18.97 17.11 -3.11
CA THR A 206 20.33 16.60 -3.17
C THR A 206 20.88 16.51 -4.59
N GLY A 207 20.04 16.18 -5.56
CA GLY A 207 20.37 16.14 -6.99
C GLY A 207 20.80 17.51 -7.51
N PHE A 208 19.99 18.56 -7.29
CA PHE A 208 20.33 19.93 -7.67
C PHE A 208 21.63 20.42 -7.02
N ARG A 209 21.77 20.20 -5.71
CA ARG A 209 22.99 20.57 -4.99
C ARG A 209 24.24 19.89 -5.57
N LYS A 210 24.16 18.60 -5.92
CA LYS A 210 25.30 17.86 -6.48
C LYS A 210 25.61 18.24 -7.93
N ILE A 211 24.59 18.45 -8.78
CA ILE A 211 24.82 18.80 -10.18
C ILE A 211 25.37 20.22 -10.33
N LEU A 212 24.87 21.18 -9.53
CA LEU A 212 25.38 22.54 -9.52
C LEU A 212 26.79 22.62 -8.92
N LYS A 213 27.08 21.85 -7.87
CA LYS A 213 28.47 21.70 -7.38
C LYS A 213 29.40 21.08 -8.43
N LYS A 214 28.88 20.19 -9.29
CA LYS A 214 29.65 19.61 -10.40
C LYS A 214 29.91 20.65 -11.49
N HIS A 215 28.91 21.46 -11.84
CA HIS A 215 29.05 22.60 -12.75
C HIS A 215 30.20 23.51 -12.30
N ASP A 216 30.15 23.99 -11.06
CA ASP A 216 31.16 24.88 -10.46
C ASP A 216 32.56 24.26 -10.48
N LYS A 217 32.66 22.95 -10.18
CA LYS A 217 33.94 22.24 -10.20
C LYS A 217 34.51 22.08 -11.62
N LEU A 218 33.68 21.88 -12.63
CA LEU A 218 34.13 21.65 -14.02
C LEU A 218 34.47 22.94 -14.74
N LEU A 219 33.69 24.01 -14.51
CA LEU A 219 33.86 25.30 -15.18
C LEU A 219 34.67 26.29 -14.35
N GLN A 220 35.04 25.92 -13.12
CA GLN A 220 35.79 26.76 -12.17
C GLN A 220 35.09 28.09 -11.87
N THR A 221 33.76 28.04 -11.72
CA THR A 221 32.91 29.20 -11.41
C THR A 221 32.19 29.03 -10.08
N ASP A 222 31.56 30.11 -9.58
CA ASP A 222 30.67 30.10 -8.42
C ASP A 222 29.20 30.33 -8.80
N SER A 223 28.90 30.36 -10.10
CA SER A 223 27.57 30.69 -10.64
C SER A 223 26.52 29.62 -10.28
N GLY A 224 26.89 28.35 -10.21
CA GLY A 224 25.97 27.26 -9.87
C GLY A 224 25.54 27.31 -8.41
N HIS A 225 26.47 27.63 -7.49
CA HIS A 225 26.14 27.86 -6.09
C HIS A 225 25.21 29.07 -5.91
N LYS A 226 25.48 30.20 -6.58
CA LYS A 226 24.59 31.38 -6.56
C LYS A 226 23.19 31.02 -7.05
N TRP A 227 23.09 30.32 -8.18
CA TRP A 227 21.82 29.86 -8.72
C TRP A 227 21.07 28.92 -7.76
N TYR A 228 21.77 28.01 -7.07
CA TYR A 228 21.17 27.15 -6.05
C TYR A 228 20.55 27.94 -4.89
N VAL A 229 21.25 28.95 -4.38
CA VAL A 229 20.78 29.77 -3.27
C VAL A 229 19.59 30.63 -3.68
N GLU A 230 19.65 31.23 -4.87
CA GLU A 230 18.59 32.12 -5.36
C GLU A 230 17.33 31.39 -5.79
N ARG A 231 17.46 30.23 -6.45
CA ARG A 231 16.33 29.51 -7.05
C ARG A 231 15.91 28.30 -6.24
N VAL A 232 16.82 27.34 -6.03
CA VAL A 232 16.47 26.04 -5.42
C VAL A 232 16.13 26.17 -3.94
N SER A 233 16.92 26.95 -3.19
CA SER A 233 16.73 27.12 -1.74
C SER A 233 15.46 27.90 -1.39
N ARG A 234 14.91 28.65 -2.36
CA ARG A 234 13.64 29.40 -2.24
C ARG A 234 12.46 28.69 -2.91
N ALA A 235 12.69 27.54 -3.55
CA ALA A 235 11.66 26.86 -4.28
C ALA A 235 10.60 26.27 -3.33
N PRO A 236 9.30 26.26 -3.71
CA PRO A 236 8.22 25.71 -2.90
C PRO A 236 8.49 24.28 -2.42
N PHE A 237 9.05 23.44 -3.29
CA PHE A 237 9.37 22.06 -2.92
C PHE A 237 10.41 21.94 -1.80
N PHE A 238 11.27 22.95 -1.57
CA PHE A 238 12.33 22.90 -0.56
C PHE A 238 11.94 23.59 0.75
N VAL A 239 11.22 24.71 0.66
CA VAL A 239 10.85 25.53 1.83
C VAL A 239 9.64 24.96 2.58
N ASN A 240 8.71 24.34 1.86
CA ASN A 240 7.45 23.92 2.46
C ASN A 240 7.64 22.74 3.43
N LYS A 241 7.30 22.96 4.71
CA LYS A 241 7.32 21.96 5.80
C LYS A 241 5.95 21.30 6.06
N GLU A 242 4.95 21.58 5.22
CA GLU A 242 3.61 21.01 5.37
C GLU A 242 3.61 19.48 5.34
N ILE A 243 4.53 18.85 4.60
CA ILE A 243 4.67 17.39 4.60
C ILE A 243 5.07 16.87 5.98
N ASP A 244 6.05 17.49 6.61
CA ASP A 244 6.48 17.08 7.96
C ASP A 244 5.34 17.24 8.98
N ASN A 245 4.56 18.33 8.84
CA ASN A 245 3.37 18.56 9.67
C ASN A 245 2.28 17.51 9.40
N LEU A 246 2.02 17.15 8.14
CA LEU A 246 1.05 16.10 7.77
C LEU A 246 1.49 14.73 8.29
N ILE A 247 2.78 14.40 8.21
CA ILE A 247 3.35 13.17 8.77
C ILE A 247 3.09 13.14 10.28
N ALA A 248 3.51 14.18 11.01
CA ALA A 248 3.34 14.25 12.46
C ALA A 248 1.86 14.17 12.89
N ASN A 249 0.97 14.87 12.18
CA ASN A 249 -0.46 14.83 12.45
C ASN A 249 -1.06 13.44 12.18
N THR A 250 -0.63 12.78 11.10
CA THR A 250 -1.06 11.41 10.76
C THR A 250 -0.61 10.42 11.82
N GLU A 251 0.65 10.50 12.26
CA GLU A 251 1.16 9.67 13.36
C GLU A 251 0.34 9.85 14.64
N ARG A 252 0.03 11.11 15.00
CA ARG A 252 -0.79 11.42 16.17
C ARG A 252 -2.19 10.80 16.06
N ILE A 253 -2.86 10.96 14.93
CA ILE A 253 -4.21 10.42 14.72
C ILE A 253 -4.23 8.89 14.78
N VAL A 254 -3.27 8.22 14.15
CA VAL A 254 -3.20 6.75 14.17
C VAL A 254 -2.88 6.23 15.57
N THR A 255 -2.02 6.93 16.32
CA THR A 255 -1.68 6.51 17.69
C THR A 255 -2.82 6.73 18.68
N GLU A 256 -3.49 7.88 18.61
CA GLU A 256 -4.53 8.27 19.56
C GLU A 256 -5.91 7.67 19.23
N GLN A 257 -6.30 7.64 17.95
CA GLN A 257 -7.68 7.34 17.54
C GLN A 257 -7.88 5.92 17.01
N ILE A 258 -6.80 5.20 16.66
CA ILE A 258 -6.86 3.90 15.98
C ILE A 258 -6.26 2.75 16.81
N GLU A 259 -5.17 3.00 17.53
CA GLU A 259 -4.40 1.99 18.29
C GLU A 259 -4.41 2.25 19.82
N ASP A 260 -5.37 3.05 20.31
CA ASP A 260 -5.62 3.31 21.73
C ASP A 260 -4.35 3.64 22.56
N GLY A 261 -3.43 4.42 21.98
CA GLY A 261 -2.19 4.87 22.62
C GLY A 261 -0.95 3.99 22.40
N ASN A 262 -1.05 2.85 21.71
CA ASN A 262 0.12 2.00 21.45
C ASN A 262 0.95 2.50 20.25
N ARG A 263 1.85 3.47 20.51
CA ARG A 263 2.75 4.05 19.49
C ARG A 263 3.63 3.03 18.79
N GLN A 264 4.10 1.98 19.48
CA GLN A 264 4.97 0.98 18.86
C GLN A 264 4.22 0.09 17.87
N ALA A 265 2.99 -0.32 18.20
CA ALA A 265 2.13 -1.06 17.28
C ALA A 265 1.73 -0.21 16.06
N ALA A 266 1.36 1.06 16.29
CA ALA A 266 1.07 2.03 15.23
C ALA A 266 2.28 2.24 14.31
N MET A 267 3.47 2.48 14.86
CA MET A 267 4.69 2.71 14.09
C MET A 267 5.16 1.47 13.34
N LYS A 268 5.07 0.27 13.94
CA LYS A 268 5.37 -1.00 13.25
C LYS A 268 4.38 -1.26 12.10
N ARG A 269 3.13 -0.81 12.24
CA ARG A 269 2.10 -0.91 11.18
C ARG A 269 2.17 0.23 10.16
N LEU A 270 2.73 1.40 10.47
CA LEU A 270 2.85 2.54 9.55
C LEU A 270 4.16 2.51 8.77
N ARG A 271 5.26 2.12 9.41
CA ARG A 271 6.58 2.01 8.79
C ARG A 271 6.62 0.78 7.91
N VAL A 272 6.50 1.01 6.62
CA VAL A 272 6.67 -0.01 5.61
C VAL A 272 8.14 -0.45 5.65
N PRO A 273 8.45 -1.75 5.66
CA PRO A 273 9.80 -2.25 5.40
C PRO A 273 10.35 -1.58 4.14
N PRO A 274 11.67 -1.34 4.03
CA PRO A 274 12.25 -0.67 2.89
C PRO A 274 11.72 -1.27 1.57
N LEU A 275 11.32 -0.41 0.61
CA LEU A 275 10.79 -0.78 -0.71
C LEU A 275 11.72 -1.70 -1.53
N SER A 276 12.96 -1.83 -1.09
CA SER A 276 13.83 -2.95 -1.44
C SER A 276 13.64 -4.01 -0.37
N GLU A 277 12.64 -4.88 -0.58
CA GLU A 277 12.44 -6.04 0.27
C GLU A 277 13.75 -6.85 0.24
N ALA A 278 14.45 -6.85 1.37
CA ALA A 278 15.73 -7.53 1.51
C ALA A 278 15.47 -9.00 1.19
N GLN A 279 15.99 -9.43 0.03
CA GLN A 279 15.82 -10.80 -0.42
C GLN A 279 16.35 -11.71 0.68
N SER A 280 15.50 -12.62 1.15
CA SER A 280 15.90 -13.62 2.11
C SER A 280 16.97 -14.50 1.46
N VAL A 281 18.21 -14.35 1.93
CA VAL A 281 19.36 -15.18 1.50
C VAL A 281 19.01 -16.67 1.62
N TRP A 282 18.21 -17.01 2.62
CA TRP A 282 17.75 -18.36 2.88
C TRP A 282 16.77 -18.89 1.82
N THR A 283 15.87 -18.04 1.33
CA THR A 283 14.93 -18.35 0.24
C THR A 283 15.70 -18.59 -1.07
N THR A 284 16.69 -17.74 -1.37
CA THR A 284 17.56 -17.92 -2.54
C THR A 284 18.32 -19.25 -2.48
N PHE A 285 18.86 -19.62 -1.30
CA PHE A 285 19.54 -20.89 -1.10
C PHE A 285 18.62 -22.10 -1.33
N ARG A 286 17.42 -22.10 -0.70
CA ARG A 286 16.44 -23.19 -0.87
C ARG A 286 15.95 -23.34 -2.30
N LEU A 287 15.69 -22.23 -2.99
CA LEU A 287 15.35 -22.25 -4.41
C LEU A 287 16.46 -22.92 -5.23
N GLY A 288 17.72 -22.54 -4.99
CA GLY A 288 18.87 -23.17 -5.65
C GLY A 288 18.97 -24.67 -5.36
N PHE A 289 18.74 -25.08 -4.11
CA PHE A 289 18.73 -26.48 -3.70
C PHE A 289 17.63 -27.29 -4.41
N PHE A 290 16.38 -26.79 -4.42
CA PHE A 290 15.28 -27.49 -5.10
C PHE A 290 15.46 -27.53 -6.62
N MET A 291 15.94 -26.45 -7.24
CA MET A 291 16.25 -26.44 -8.67
C MET A 291 17.37 -27.42 -9.03
N GLY A 292 18.44 -27.47 -8.23
CA GLY A 292 19.53 -28.43 -8.42
C GLY A 292 19.08 -29.89 -8.23
N SER A 293 18.31 -30.15 -7.17
CA SER A 293 17.72 -31.47 -6.91
C SER A 293 16.80 -31.91 -8.05
N PHE A 294 15.96 -31.00 -8.57
CA PHE A 294 15.07 -31.29 -9.69
C PHE A 294 15.84 -31.70 -10.95
N LEU A 295 16.92 -30.97 -11.30
CA LEU A 295 17.75 -31.30 -12.46
C LEU A 295 18.40 -32.68 -12.33
N ILE A 296 18.92 -33.02 -11.16
CA ILE A 296 19.51 -34.34 -10.88
C ILE A 296 18.45 -35.44 -11.01
N LEU A 297 17.25 -35.23 -10.45
CA LEU A 297 16.16 -36.20 -10.53
C LEU A 297 15.65 -36.40 -11.97
N VAL A 298 15.54 -35.33 -12.75
CA VAL A 298 15.19 -35.42 -14.17
C VAL A 298 16.25 -36.20 -14.95
N PHE A 299 17.53 -35.95 -14.67
CA PHE A 299 18.63 -36.73 -15.27
C PHE A 299 18.52 -38.22 -14.92
N LEU A 300 18.23 -38.56 -13.65
CA LEU A 300 18.02 -39.94 -13.22
C LEU A 300 16.80 -40.59 -13.90
N VAL A 301 15.69 -39.86 -14.04
CA VAL A 301 14.51 -40.34 -14.77
C VAL A 301 14.86 -40.64 -16.23
N ILE A 302 15.60 -39.75 -16.90
CA ILE A 302 16.05 -39.94 -18.27
C ILE A 302 16.96 -41.16 -18.37
N LEU A 303 17.97 -41.28 -17.50
CA LEU A 303 18.90 -42.41 -17.48
C LEU A 303 18.17 -43.74 -17.26
N THR A 304 17.18 -43.77 -16.36
CA THR A 304 16.38 -44.98 -16.08
C THR A 304 15.52 -45.37 -17.28
N ILE A 305 14.99 -44.40 -18.03
CA ILE A 305 14.24 -44.65 -19.28
C ILE A 305 15.17 -45.17 -20.39
N PHE A 306 16.38 -44.64 -20.52
CA PHE A 306 17.32 -45.03 -21.58
C PHE A 306 17.97 -46.39 -21.34
N LEU A 307 18.33 -46.71 -20.09
CA LEU A 307 18.95 -48.00 -19.76
C LEU A 307 17.97 -49.16 -19.77
N GLN A 308 16.66 -48.90 -19.64
CA GLN A 308 15.65 -49.94 -19.53
C GLN A 308 14.77 -50.01 -20.78
N GLU A 309 15.06 -50.95 -21.68
CA GLU A 309 14.12 -51.30 -22.75
C GLU A 309 12.99 -52.18 -22.19
N ARG A 310 11.79 -51.60 -22.06
CA ARG A 310 10.57 -52.35 -21.72
C ARG A 310 9.82 -52.74 -23.00
N PRO A 311 9.68 -54.03 -23.33
CA PRO A 311 8.91 -54.47 -24.48
C PRO A 311 7.38 -54.42 -24.25
N ASP A 312 6.91 -54.51 -23.00
CA ASP A 312 5.48 -54.77 -22.71
C ASP A 312 4.65 -53.55 -22.25
N GLU A 313 5.26 -52.38 -22.04
CA GLU A 313 4.56 -51.16 -21.61
C GLU A 313 4.80 -50.03 -22.64
N PRO A 314 3.78 -49.25 -23.06
CA PRO A 314 4.01 -48.14 -23.95
C PRO A 314 4.97 -47.14 -23.29
N ARG A 315 6.13 -46.89 -23.94
CA ARG A 315 7.26 -46.05 -23.49
C ARG A 315 6.87 -44.67 -22.91
N TRP A 316 5.67 -44.18 -23.23
CA TRP A 316 5.19 -42.84 -22.87
C TRP A 316 4.06 -42.81 -21.82
N LEU A 317 3.70 -43.93 -21.20
CA LEU A 317 2.59 -43.98 -20.24
C LEU A 317 2.84 -43.09 -19.01
N ALA A 318 4.05 -43.15 -18.44
CA ALA A 318 4.46 -42.30 -17.33
C ALA A 318 4.42 -40.81 -17.72
N VAL A 319 4.93 -40.45 -18.90
CA VAL A 319 4.91 -39.06 -19.39
C VAL A 319 3.48 -38.56 -19.58
N ARG A 320 2.57 -39.39 -20.11
CA ARG A 320 1.15 -39.03 -20.30
C ARG A 320 0.41 -38.82 -18.99
N LEU A 321 0.72 -39.61 -17.96
CA LEU A 321 0.09 -39.51 -16.64
C LEU A 321 0.55 -38.25 -15.89
N PHE A 322 1.84 -37.93 -15.96
CA PHE A 322 2.46 -36.90 -15.15
C PHE A 322 2.57 -35.52 -15.83
N ARG A 323 2.31 -35.40 -17.14
CA ARG A 323 2.43 -34.12 -17.88
C ARG A 323 1.58 -32.97 -17.34
N GLY A 324 0.38 -33.27 -16.81
CA GLY A 324 -0.55 -32.23 -16.36
C GLY A 324 0.01 -31.43 -15.19
N PHE A 325 0.50 -32.13 -14.17
CA PHE A 325 1.14 -31.52 -13.01
C PHE A 325 2.46 -30.83 -13.38
N LEU A 326 3.25 -31.42 -14.29
CA LEU A 326 4.47 -30.78 -14.78
C LEU A 326 4.17 -29.42 -15.40
N LEU A 327 3.20 -29.36 -16.31
CA LEU A 327 2.81 -28.11 -16.98
C LEU A 327 2.31 -27.05 -15.99
N LEU A 328 1.56 -27.46 -14.95
CA LEU A 328 1.13 -26.55 -13.88
C LEU A 328 2.32 -25.95 -13.14
N PHE A 329 3.27 -26.78 -12.68
CA PHE A 329 4.43 -26.30 -11.94
C PHE A 329 5.36 -25.45 -12.80
N THR A 330 5.56 -25.83 -14.07
CA THR A 330 6.29 -25.02 -15.05
C THR A 330 5.62 -23.67 -15.28
N ASN A 331 4.29 -23.61 -15.38
CA ASN A 331 3.57 -22.35 -15.55
C ASN A 331 3.75 -21.40 -14.36
N ILE A 332 3.66 -21.92 -13.12
CA ILE A 332 3.90 -21.15 -11.90
C ILE A 332 5.36 -20.65 -11.85
N PHE A 333 6.32 -21.47 -12.27
CA PHE A 333 7.72 -21.08 -12.35
C PHE A 333 7.93 -19.94 -13.38
N LEU A 334 7.33 -20.05 -14.57
CA LEU A 334 7.38 -19.01 -15.60
C LEU A 334 6.73 -17.71 -15.14
N MET A 335 5.65 -17.78 -14.35
CA MET A 335 5.06 -16.60 -13.72
C MET A 335 6.07 -15.90 -12.79
N GLY A 336 6.83 -16.68 -12.00
CA GLY A 336 7.93 -16.15 -11.19
C GLY A 336 9.03 -15.47 -12.02
N VAL A 337 9.41 -16.06 -13.15
CA VAL A 337 10.38 -15.45 -14.09
C VAL A 337 9.83 -14.15 -14.69
N ASN A 338 8.55 -14.09 -15.05
CA ASN A 338 7.91 -12.88 -15.54
C ASN A 338 7.90 -11.77 -14.48
N MET A 339 7.60 -12.10 -13.22
CA MET A 339 7.65 -11.17 -12.11
C MET A 339 9.07 -10.61 -11.90
N TYR A 340 10.10 -11.46 -12.01
CA TYR A 340 11.49 -11.03 -11.98
C TYR A 340 11.83 -10.07 -13.13
N GLY A 341 11.39 -10.38 -14.35
CA GLY A 341 11.57 -9.51 -15.52
C GLY A 341 10.91 -8.14 -15.37
N TRP A 342 9.70 -8.10 -14.80
CA TRP A 342 9.00 -6.84 -14.49
C TRP A 342 9.76 -6.00 -13.46
N GLN A 343 10.28 -6.63 -12.40
CA GLN A 343 11.09 -5.93 -11.40
C GLN A 343 12.39 -5.35 -11.99
N MET A 344 13.11 -6.13 -12.81
CA MET A 344 14.30 -5.66 -13.53
C MET A 344 13.99 -4.47 -14.46
N SER A 345 12.82 -4.49 -15.09
CA SER A 345 12.34 -3.42 -15.97
C SER A 345 11.79 -2.21 -15.21
N GLY A 346 11.76 -2.26 -13.87
CA GLY A 346 11.24 -1.19 -13.01
C GLY A 346 9.72 -1.06 -13.06
N VAL A 347 9.02 -2.13 -13.41
CA VAL A 347 7.55 -2.21 -13.45
C VAL A 347 7.05 -2.71 -12.09
N ASN A 348 6.28 -1.88 -11.38
CA ASN A 348 5.69 -2.25 -10.09
C ASN A 348 4.45 -3.15 -10.29
N HIS A 349 4.68 -4.45 -10.41
CA HIS A 349 3.62 -5.44 -10.63
C HIS A 349 2.64 -5.52 -9.44
N VAL A 350 3.08 -5.24 -8.22
CA VAL A 350 2.22 -5.19 -7.03
C VAL A 350 1.16 -4.11 -7.19
N LEU A 351 1.55 -2.94 -7.72
CA LEU A 351 0.62 -1.85 -8.02
C LEU A 351 -0.29 -2.17 -9.21
N ILE A 352 0.24 -2.75 -10.29
CA ILE A 352 -0.54 -3.06 -11.50
C ILE A 352 -1.66 -4.07 -11.22
N PHE A 353 -1.38 -5.07 -10.39
CA PHE A 353 -2.36 -6.10 -10.02
C PHE A 353 -3.16 -5.75 -8.76
N GLU A 354 -3.03 -4.52 -8.24
CA GLU A 354 -3.68 -4.06 -6.99
C GLU A 354 -3.48 -5.03 -5.81
N ILE A 355 -2.30 -5.65 -5.74
CA ILE A 355 -1.94 -6.61 -4.67
C ILE A 355 -1.46 -5.80 -3.46
N ASP A 356 -1.82 -6.26 -2.25
CA ASP A 356 -1.38 -5.63 -1.01
C ASP A 356 0.17 -5.61 -0.93
N PRO A 357 0.81 -4.43 -0.85
CA PRO A 357 2.27 -4.30 -0.82
C PRO A 357 2.92 -4.82 0.48
N ARG A 358 2.11 -5.27 1.43
CA ARG A 358 2.54 -5.81 2.72
C ARG A 358 2.45 -7.33 2.78
N ASP A 359 1.65 -7.91 1.89
CA ASP A 359 1.37 -9.33 1.84
C ASP A 359 1.27 -9.75 0.38
N HIS A 360 2.43 -9.77 -0.29
CA HIS A 360 2.56 -10.27 -1.65
C HIS A 360 3.63 -11.36 -1.71
N LEU A 361 3.38 -12.39 -2.52
CA LEU A 361 4.43 -13.37 -2.79
C LEU A 361 5.55 -12.71 -3.59
N THR A 362 6.77 -12.86 -3.11
CA THR A 362 7.96 -12.48 -3.86
C THR A 362 8.17 -13.44 -5.03
N TYR A 363 8.79 -12.97 -6.11
CA TYR A 363 9.15 -13.83 -7.24
C TYR A 363 10.01 -15.03 -6.80
N GLN A 364 10.91 -14.85 -5.83
CA GLN A 364 11.72 -15.95 -5.28
C GLN A 364 10.88 -16.98 -4.54
N SER A 365 9.92 -16.55 -3.71
CA SER A 365 9.03 -17.48 -3.00
C SER A 365 8.11 -18.26 -3.96
N LEU A 366 7.63 -17.61 -5.02
CA LEU A 366 6.82 -18.26 -6.05
C LEU A 366 7.64 -19.31 -6.81
N MET A 367 8.88 -18.96 -7.17
CA MET A 367 9.82 -19.89 -7.78
C MET A 367 10.18 -21.04 -6.83
N GLU A 368 10.38 -20.78 -5.54
CA GLU A 368 10.69 -21.81 -4.52
C GLU A 368 9.56 -22.83 -4.42
N ILE A 369 8.31 -22.36 -4.29
CA ILE A 369 7.12 -23.23 -4.20
C ILE A 369 7.01 -24.11 -5.46
N SER A 370 7.18 -23.52 -6.65
CA SER A 370 7.13 -24.28 -7.90
C SER A 370 8.27 -25.30 -8.03
N ALA A 371 9.49 -24.94 -7.63
CA ALA A 371 10.65 -25.84 -7.65
C ALA A 371 10.47 -27.00 -6.66
N PHE A 372 9.94 -26.74 -5.47
CA PHE A 372 9.61 -27.76 -4.49
C PHE A 372 8.59 -28.77 -5.05
N PHE A 373 7.48 -28.30 -5.62
CA PHE A 373 6.50 -29.20 -6.23
C PHE A 373 7.06 -29.95 -7.45
N ALA A 374 7.94 -29.33 -8.24
CA ALA A 374 8.63 -30.00 -9.34
C ALA A 374 9.58 -31.12 -8.85
N THR A 375 10.26 -30.95 -7.70
CA THR A 375 11.07 -32.03 -7.11
C THR A 375 10.22 -33.21 -6.64
N ILE A 376 9.09 -32.95 -5.98
CA ILE A 376 8.15 -34.01 -5.57
C ILE A 376 7.63 -34.74 -6.81
N TRP A 377 7.27 -34.00 -7.86
CA TRP A 377 6.84 -34.57 -9.11
C TRP A 377 7.88 -35.52 -9.71
N ALA A 378 9.16 -35.11 -9.75
CA ALA A 378 10.23 -35.94 -10.28
C ALA A 378 10.45 -37.20 -9.44
N LEU A 379 10.33 -37.10 -8.10
CA LEU A 379 10.36 -38.26 -7.20
C LEU A 379 9.18 -39.22 -7.44
N CYS A 380 7.97 -38.71 -7.65
CA CYS A 380 6.81 -39.54 -7.95
C CYS A 380 6.96 -40.27 -9.30
N VAL A 381 7.50 -39.61 -10.31
CA VAL A 381 7.80 -40.23 -11.62
C VAL A 381 8.84 -41.33 -11.44
N LEU A 382 9.94 -41.05 -10.74
CA LEU A 382 10.98 -42.04 -10.47
C LEU A 382 10.42 -43.23 -9.68
N GLY A 383 9.63 -42.97 -8.63
CA GLY A 383 8.94 -43.98 -7.83
C GLY A 383 8.00 -44.86 -8.64
N ARG A 384 7.22 -44.30 -9.57
CA ARG A 384 6.37 -45.10 -10.48
C ARG A 384 7.20 -45.94 -11.44
N ILE A 385 8.34 -45.43 -11.91
CA ILE A 385 9.24 -46.18 -12.79
C ILE A 385 9.86 -47.35 -12.01
N THR A 386 10.34 -47.12 -10.78
CA THR A 386 10.97 -48.14 -9.94
C THR A 386 10.01 -49.19 -9.39
N ILE A 387 8.80 -48.83 -8.96
CA ILE A 387 7.78 -49.80 -8.53
C ILE A 387 7.43 -50.75 -9.68
N ALA A 388 7.35 -50.24 -10.91
CA ALA A 388 7.16 -51.10 -12.07
C ALA A 388 8.37 -52.00 -12.38
N LEU A 389 9.59 -51.68 -11.94
CA LEU A 389 10.72 -52.61 -12.02
C LEU A 389 10.57 -53.76 -11.02
N GLY A 390 10.12 -53.47 -9.80
CA GLY A 390 9.95 -54.47 -8.75
C GLY A 390 8.87 -55.53 -9.04
N GLN A 391 7.91 -55.22 -9.90
CA GLN A 391 6.86 -56.16 -10.32
C GLN A 391 7.33 -57.15 -11.41
N VAL A 392 8.37 -56.81 -12.19
CA VAL A 392 8.92 -57.69 -13.25
C VAL A 392 9.87 -58.75 -12.68
N GLY A 393 10.46 -58.52 -11.49
CA GLY A 393 11.41 -59.44 -10.84
C GLY A 393 10.80 -60.64 -10.09
N HIS A 394 9.47 -60.79 -10.07
CA HIS A 394 8.76 -61.88 -9.40
C HIS A 394 7.92 -62.76 -10.35
N GLY A 395 8.12 -62.64 -11.66
CA GLY A 395 7.49 -63.48 -12.69
C GLY A 395 8.33 -64.68 -13.08
#